data_AF-A0AAE2ARX4-F1
#
_entry.id   AF-A0AAE2ARX4-F1
#
_cell.length_a   1.000
_cell.length_b   1.000
_cell.length_c   1.000
_cell.angle_alpha   90.00
_cell.angle_beta   90.00
_cell.angle_gamma   90.00
#
_symmetry.space_group_name_H-M   'P 1'
#
loop_
_entity.id
_entity.type
_entity.pdbx_description
1 polymer ?
#
loop_
_entity_poly.entity_id
_entity_poly.type
_entity_poly.pdbx_seq_one_letter_code
_entity_poly.pdbx_strand_id
1 'polypeptide(L)'
;GETTGTATVPAPSDDVYKDAGSVQATITSATGGNFENLVPSTTPAVTQVTDTIDTSTVKLTADTSVAEGGTVTYTATVGAPVTGSPVVVTLANGQTITIGVGQTTGTATAVASNDALTGHAPITNAITNVSGGNFENLVADKTPVSTTVT
;
A
#
# COMPACT_ATOMS: atom_id res chain seq x y z
N GLY A 1 -30.30 32.43 27.83
CA GLY A 1 -30.23 31.02 27.40
C GLY A 1 -29.16 30.92 26.34
N GLU A 2 -28.57 29.75 26.18
CA GLU A 2 -27.51 29.49 25.20
C GLU A 2 -28.05 29.58 23.76
N THR A 3 -27.24 30.13 22.85
CA THR A 3 -27.60 30.28 21.42
C THR A 3 -26.72 29.42 20.51
N THR A 4 -25.82 28.63 21.11
CA THR A 4 -24.80 27.84 20.42
C THR A 4 -24.70 26.44 20.99
N GLY A 5 -24.40 25.48 20.13
CA GLY A 5 -23.98 24.12 20.49
C GLY A 5 -22.89 23.67 19.52
N THR A 6 -22.00 22.80 19.99
CA THR A 6 -20.87 22.30 19.19
C THR A 6 -20.90 20.78 19.10
N ALA A 7 -20.53 20.25 17.95
CA ALA A 7 -20.24 18.83 17.75
C ALA A 7 -18.86 18.70 17.12
N THR A 8 -18.10 17.69 17.53
CA THR A 8 -16.75 17.45 17.04
C THR A 8 -16.71 16.14 16.28
N VAL A 9 -16.12 16.17 15.09
CA VAL A 9 -15.77 14.97 14.30
C VAL A 9 -14.25 14.95 14.22
N PRO A 10 -13.57 13.86 14.65
CA PRO A 10 -12.12 13.77 14.49
C PRO A 10 -11.77 13.72 13.00
N ALA A 11 -10.66 14.37 12.64
CA ALA A 11 -10.05 14.15 11.33
C ALA A 11 -9.50 12.71 11.26
N PRO A 12 -9.34 12.15 10.04
CA PRO A 12 -8.53 10.95 9.84
C PRO A 12 -7.15 11.08 10.47
N SER A 13 -6.57 9.95 10.88
CA SER A 13 -5.22 9.89 11.43
C SER A 13 -4.22 9.80 10.28
N ASP A 14 -3.09 10.49 10.42
CA ASP A 14 -1.96 10.40 9.49
C ASP A 14 -1.41 8.96 9.41
N ASP A 15 -1.45 8.40 8.20
CA ASP A 15 -0.92 7.07 7.90
C ASP A 15 -0.52 6.93 6.41
N VAL A 16 0.01 5.76 6.05
CA VAL A 16 0.56 5.52 4.70
C VAL A 16 -0.50 5.30 3.60
N TYR A 17 -1.78 5.33 3.93
CA TYR A 17 -2.89 5.05 3.03
C TYR A 17 -3.64 6.31 2.65
N LYS A 18 -4.23 6.31 1.45
CA LYS A 18 -5.01 7.45 0.98
C LYS A 18 -6.26 7.64 1.83
N ASP A 19 -6.36 8.79 2.46
CA ASP A 19 -7.52 9.20 3.23
C ASP A 19 -8.63 9.86 2.38
N ALA A 20 -9.78 10.02 3.03
CA ALA A 20 -10.87 10.84 2.50
C ALA A 20 -10.51 12.33 2.62
N GLY A 21 -10.44 13.05 1.49
CA GLY A 21 -10.06 14.47 1.45
C GLY A 21 -11.03 15.47 2.10
N SER A 22 -12.11 15.02 2.74
CA SER A 22 -13.05 15.88 3.47
C SER A 22 -13.90 15.13 4.48
N VAL A 23 -14.31 15.81 5.55
CA VAL A 23 -15.35 15.37 6.49
C VAL A 23 -16.56 16.28 6.42
N GLN A 24 -17.76 15.73 6.63
CA GLN A 24 -19.00 16.51 6.55
C GLN A 24 -20.01 16.15 7.64
N ALA A 25 -20.77 17.15 8.09
CA ALA A 25 -21.87 16.98 9.05
C ALA A 25 -23.11 17.75 8.56
N THR A 26 -24.30 17.18 8.76
CA THR A 26 -25.58 17.78 8.34
C THR A 26 -26.58 17.70 9.49
N ILE A 27 -27.39 18.74 9.67
CA ILE A 27 -28.51 18.70 10.62
C ILE A 27 -29.61 17.82 10.04
N THR A 28 -29.94 16.72 10.72
CA THR A 28 -30.99 15.79 10.30
C THR A 28 -32.34 16.12 10.92
N SER A 29 -32.35 16.70 12.12
CA SER A 29 -33.55 17.18 12.80
C SER A 29 -33.20 18.26 13.82
N ALA A 30 -34.19 19.10 14.14
CA ALA A 30 -34.13 20.05 15.24
C ALA A 30 -35.51 20.09 15.91
N THR A 31 -35.57 19.94 17.23
CA THR A 31 -36.82 19.94 18.01
C THR A 31 -36.65 20.79 19.27
N GLY A 32 -37.77 21.25 19.86
CA GLY A 32 -37.78 22.04 21.08
C GLY A 32 -37.76 23.57 20.87
N GLY A 33 -37.46 24.33 21.92
CA GLY A 33 -37.30 25.78 21.87
C GLY A 33 -38.59 26.60 21.69
N ASN A 34 -39.77 25.96 21.81
CA ASN A 34 -41.10 26.60 21.76
C ASN A 34 -41.29 27.62 20.61
N PHE A 35 -40.63 27.37 19.47
CA PHE A 35 -40.72 28.17 18.27
C PHE A 35 -42.00 27.83 17.49
N GLU A 36 -42.64 28.84 16.90
CA GLU A 36 -43.82 28.68 16.04
C GLU A 36 -43.49 27.92 14.74
N ASN A 37 -42.28 28.11 14.21
CA ASN A 37 -41.77 27.41 13.04
C ASN A 37 -40.24 27.25 13.16
N LEU A 38 -39.78 26.00 13.25
CA LEU A 38 -38.35 25.66 13.32
C LEU A 38 -37.98 24.82 12.10
N VAL A 39 -37.19 25.42 11.20
CA VAL A 39 -36.68 24.75 9.99
C VAL A 39 -35.15 24.73 10.05
N PRO A 40 -34.52 23.58 10.31
CA PRO A 40 -33.06 23.49 10.31
C PRO A 40 -32.49 23.63 8.89
N SER A 41 -31.30 24.23 8.78
CA SER A 41 -30.53 24.17 7.53
C SER A 41 -29.97 22.76 7.35
N THR A 42 -30.29 22.13 6.23
CA THR A 42 -29.79 20.80 5.86
C THR A 42 -28.59 20.86 4.89
N THR A 43 -28.00 22.05 4.70
CA THR A 43 -26.76 22.17 3.91
C THR A 43 -25.61 21.57 4.72
N PRO A 44 -24.83 20.62 4.18
CA PRO A 44 -23.70 20.05 4.90
C PRO A 44 -22.65 21.11 5.24
N ALA A 45 -22.18 21.09 6.48
CA ALA A 45 -20.91 21.72 6.83
C ALA A 45 -19.79 20.78 6.36
N VAL A 46 -18.95 21.25 5.45
CA VAL A 46 -17.83 20.48 4.87
C VAL A 46 -16.52 21.07 5.35
N THR A 47 -15.63 20.21 5.85
CA THR A 47 -14.26 20.57 6.23
C THR A 47 -13.31 19.76 5.36
N GLN A 48 -12.45 20.45 4.61
CA GLN A 48 -11.39 19.80 3.83
C GLN A 48 -10.33 19.23 4.77
N VAL A 49 -9.91 18.00 4.49
CA VAL A 49 -8.77 17.37 5.18
C VAL A 49 -7.58 17.45 4.23
N THR A 50 -6.49 18.03 4.71
CA THR A 50 -5.22 18.04 3.97
C THR A 50 -4.35 16.96 4.56
N ASP A 51 -4.02 15.98 3.74
CA ASP A 51 -3.23 14.81 4.13
C ASP A 51 -1.74 15.02 3.85
N THR A 52 -0.89 14.30 4.58
CA THR A 52 0.56 14.30 4.40
C THR A 52 1.00 13.09 3.60
N ILE A 53 1.62 13.30 2.43
CA ILE A 53 2.05 12.18 1.59
C ILE A 53 3.21 11.39 2.23
N ASP A 54 2.92 10.18 2.67
CA ASP A 54 3.90 9.20 3.13
C ASP A 54 4.36 8.24 2.03
N THR A 55 5.66 7.93 2.07
CA THR A 55 6.28 7.03 1.10
C THR A 55 6.45 5.62 1.65
N SER A 56 5.77 4.68 1.03
CA SER A 56 5.94 3.25 1.26
C SER A 56 6.88 2.64 0.22
N THR A 57 7.89 1.89 0.68
CA THR A 57 8.88 1.25 -0.20
C THR A 57 8.67 -0.26 -0.27
N VAL A 58 8.68 -0.81 -1.49
CA VAL A 58 8.72 -2.25 -1.73
C VAL A 58 10.18 -2.70 -1.90
N LYS A 59 10.59 -3.70 -1.13
CA LYS A 59 11.93 -4.28 -1.17
C LYS A 59 11.90 -5.72 -1.69
N LEU A 60 12.89 -6.09 -2.49
CA LEU A 60 13.09 -7.46 -2.96
C LEU A 60 14.21 -8.14 -2.18
N THR A 61 14.00 -9.40 -1.83
CA THR A 61 15.05 -10.32 -1.40
C THR A 61 15.02 -11.60 -2.25
N ALA A 62 16.14 -12.30 -2.29
CA ALA A 62 16.26 -13.60 -2.94
C ALA A 62 17.14 -14.53 -2.09
N ASP A 63 17.06 -15.83 -2.36
CA ASP A 63 18.02 -16.81 -1.83
C ASP A 63 19.45 -16.41 -2.20
N THR A 64 20.41 -16.54 -1.28
CA THR A 64 21.79 -16.09 -1.52
C THR A 64 22.59 -17.07 -2.37
N SER A 65 22.26 -18.36 -2.29
CA SER A 65 22.90 -19.43 -3.06
C SER A 65 21.92 -20.56 -3.30
N VAL A 66 21.99 -21.17 -4.49
CA VAL A 66 21.25 -22.37 -4.84
C VAL A 66 22.14 -23.33 -5.61
N ALA A 67 21.84 -24.63 -5.57
CA ALA A 67 22.49 -25.60 -6.44
C ALA A 67 22.04 -25.42 -7.90
N GLU A 68 22.81 -25.93 -8.85
CA GLU A 68 22.36 -26.13 -10.24
C GLU A 68 21.02 -26.88 -10.29
N GLY A 69 20.08 -26.41 -11.12
CA GLY A 69 18.71 -26.93 -11.16
C GLY A 69 17.86 -26.60 -9.92
N GLY A 70 18.42 -25.91 -8.93
CA GLY A 70 17.73 -25.46 -7.73
C GLY A 70 16.72 -24.35 -8.00
N THR A 71 15.87 -24.09 -7.01
CA THR A 71 14.85 -23.03 -7.07
C THR A 71 15.32 -21.80 -6.32
N VAL A 72 15.31 -20.65 -6.99
CA VAL A 72 15.49 -19.31 -6.41
C VAL A 72 14.12 -18.77 -6.03
N THR A 73 13.93 -18.40 -4.78
CA THR A 73 12.72 -17.74 -4.26
C THR A 73 12.97 -16.24 -4.15
N TYR A 74 12.17 -15.46 -4.86
CA TYR A 74 12.10 -14.00 -4.73
C TYR A 74 10.98 -13.63 -3.78
N THR A 75 11.27 -12.79 -2.79
CA THR A 75 10.27 -12.27 -1.85
C THR A 75 10.20 -10.75 -1.97
N ALA A 76 9.02 -10.23 -2.29
CA ALA A 76 8.75 -8.80 -2.23
C ALA A 76 8.06 -8.46 -0.91
N THR A 77 8.50 -7.39 -0.25
CA THR A 77 7.98 -6.95 1.05
C THR A 77 7.65 -5.47 1.02
N VAL A 78 6.52 -5.09 1.61
CA VAL A 78 6.10 -3.70 1.87
C VAL A 78 5.94 -3.46 3.38
N GLY A 79 6.10 -2.20 3.83
CA GLY A 79 6.16 -1.84 5.25
C GLY A 79 4.83 -1.91 6.02
N ALA A 80 3.69 -1.97 5.33
CA ALA A 80 2.37 -2.06 5.95
C ALA A 80 1.43 -2.97 5.12
N PRO A 81 0.38 -3.56 5.72
CA PRO A 81 -0.54 -4.47 5.02
C PRO A 81 -1.19 -3.82 3.80
N VAL A 82 -1.25 -4.53 2.68
CA VAL A 82 -1.91 -4.01 1.47
C VAL A 82 -3.41 -3.85 1.70
N THR A 83 -3.97 -2.70 1.31
CA THR A 83 -5.40 -2.40 1.40
C THR A 83 -5.97 -2.00 0.03
N GLY A 84 -7.30 -2.07 -0.14
CA GLY A 84 -8.01 -1.67 -1.35
C GLY A 84 -7.88 -2.67 -2.52
N SER A 85 -6.67 -2.82 -3.06
CA SER A 85 -6.35 -3.73 -4.16
C SER A 85 -4.97 -4.38 -3.97
N PRO A 86 -4.68 -5.57 -4.53
CA PRO A 86 -3.36 -6.18 -4.43
C PRO A 86 -2.25 -5.27 -4.98
N VAL A 87 -1.05 -5.36 -4.39
CA VAL A 87 0.16 -4.75 -4.96
C VAL A 87 0.78 -5.74 -5.94
N VAL A 88 1.09 -5.28 -7.13
CA VAL A 88 1.77 -6.02 -8.19
C VAL A 88 3.18 -5.47 -8.36
N VAL A 89 4.17 -6.35 -8.24
CA VAL A 89 5.61 -6.05 -8.35
C VAL A 89 6.12 -6.71 -9.63
N THR A 90 6.66 -5.92 -10.55
CA THR A 90 7.27 -6.42 -11.79
C THR A 90 8.78 -6.51 -11.61
N LEU A 91 9.35 -7.65 -11.96
CA LEU A 91 10.78 -7.92 -11.87
C LEU A 91 11.47 -7.76 -13.23
N ALA A 92 12.78 -7.56 -13.23
CA ALA A 92 13.58 -7.35 -14.44
C ALA A 92 13.59 -8.58 -15.36
N ASN A 93 13.43 -9.78 -14.80
CA ASN A 93 13.26 -11.01 -15.58
C ASN A 93 11.84 -11.20 -16.16
N GLY A 94 10.96 -10.20 -16.04
CA GLY A 94 9.59 -10.22 -16.57
C GLY A 94 8.57 -10.93 -15.67
N GLN A 95 8.99 -11.57 -14.56
CA GLN A 95 8.06 -12.16 -13.61
C GLN A 95 7.34 -11.10 -12.78
N THR A 96 6.16 -11.48 -12.27
CA THR A 96 5.37 -10.65 -11.36
C THR A 96 5.24 -11.32 -10.00
N ILE A 97 5.37 -10.55 -8.92
CA ILE A 97 5.00 -10.95 -7.56
C ILE A 97 3.74 -10.19 -7.17
N THR A 98 2.74 -10.89 -6.65
CA THR A 98 1.52 -10.27 -6.10
C THR A 98 1.56 -10.32 -4.59
N ILE A 99 1.41 -9.16 -3.94
CA ILE A 99 1.17 -9.03 -2.50
C ILE A 99 -0.34 -8.84 -2.32
N GLY A 100 -1.00 -9.85 -1.74
CA GLY A 100 -2.45 -9.84 -1.54
C GLY A 100 -2.90 -8.81 -0.51
N VAL A 101 -4.19 -8.44 -0.56
CA VAL A 101 -4.81 -7.57 0.45
C VAL A 101 -4.70 -8.23 1.83
N GLY A 102 -4.35 -7.44 2.85
CA GLY A 102 -4.06 -7.88 4.21
C GLY A 102 -2.63 -8.40 4.41
N GLN A 103 -1.87 -8.60 3.34
CA GLN A 103 -0.50 -9.14 3.41
C GLN A 103 0.54 -8.03 3.27
N THR A 104 1.74 -8.31 3.78
CA THR A 104 2.92 -7.46 3.60
C THR A 104 3.95 -8.08 2.66
N THR A 105 3.77 -9.36 2.29
CA THR A 105 4.71 -10.12 1.47
C THR A 105 4.04 -10.90 0.34
N GLY A 106 4.80 -11.13 -0.71
CA GLY A 106 4.46 -12.02 -1.82
C GLY A 106 5.72 -12.68 -2.36
N THR A 107 5.58 -13.81 -3.05
CA THR A 107 6.72 -14.57 -3.59
C THR A 107 6.54 -14.96 -5.05
N ALA A 108 7.66 -15.17 -5.73
CA ALA A 108 7.75 -15.84 -7.02
C ALA A 108 9.02 -16.69 -7.06
N THR A 109 9.05 -17.73 -7.88
CA THR A 109 10.20 -18.63 -8.00
C THR A 109 10.75 -18.68 -9.41
N ALA A 110 12.05 -18.91 -9.53
CA ALA A 110 12.72 -19.22 -10.79
C ALA A 110 13.65 -20.43 -10.58
N VAL A 111 13.99 -21.12 -11.67
CA VAL A 111 14.89 -22.29 -11.62
C VAL A 111 16.26 -21.88 -12.14
N ALA A 112 17.32 -22.21 -11.40
CA ALA A 112 18.68 -22.06 -11.87
C ALA A 112 18.94 -23.05 -13.02
N SER A 113 19.64 -22.59 -14.06
CA SER A 113 20.02 -23.49 -15.16
C SER A 113 20.84 -24.67 -14.62
N ASN A 114 20.58 -25.85 -15.18
CA ASN A 114 21.32 -27.07 -14.87
C ASN A 114 22.04 -27.50 -16.15
N ASP A 115 23.36 -27.57 -16.11
CA ASP A 115 24.16 -28.04 -17.24
C ASP A 115 25.40 -28.79 -16.75
N ALA A 116 26.22 -29.29 -17.68
CA ALA A 116 27.38 -30.11 -17.37
C ALA A 116 28.67 -29.31 -17.08
N LEU A 117 28.62 -27.97 -17.12
CA LEU A 117 29.76 -27.07 -16.98
C LEU A 117 29.74 -26.44 -15.59
N THR A 118 30.90 -26.36 -14.95
CA THR A 118 31.02 -25.64 -13.67
C THR A 118 31.22 -24.14 -13.90
N GLY A 119 30.75 -23.31 -12.95
CA GLY A 119 31.09 -21.89 -12.88
C GLY A 119 30.04 -20.93 -13.43
N HIS A 120 28.76 -21.14 -13.11
CA HIS A 120 27.66 -20.27 -13.52
C HIS A 120 27.81 -18.83 -12.99
N ALA A 121 27.43 -17.87 -13.83
CA ALA A 121 27.27 -16.49 -13.39
C ALA A 121 26.11 -16.40 -12.37
N PRO A 122 26.19 -15.49 -11.38
CA PRO A 122 25.10 -15.27 -10.45
C PRO A 122 23.81 -14.86 -11.17
N ILE A 123 22.68 -15.37 -10.68
CA ILE A 123 21.35 -14.96 -11.14
C ILE A 123 21.03 -13.63 -10.46
N THR A 124 20.97 -12.56 -11.25
CA THR A 124 20.61 -11.23 -10.75
C THR A 124 19.17 -10.87 -11.14
N ASN A 125 18.45 -10.23 -10.23
CA ASN A 125 17.13 -9.68 -10.53
C ASN A 125 16.91 -8.38 -9.75
N ALA A 126 15.94 -7.57 -10.17
CA ALA A 126 15.59 -6.32 -9.50
C ALA A 126 14.11 -6.02 -9.72
N ILE A 127 13.54 -5.18 -8.88
CA ILE A 127 12.21 -4.60 -9.13
C ILE A 127 12.35 -3.53 -10.21
N THR A 128 11.53 -3.62 -11.27
CA THR A 128 11.43 -2.58 -12.30
C THR A 128 10.26 -1.65 -12.04
N ASN A 129 9.13 -2.19 -11.57
CA ASN A 129 7.91 -1.43 -11.31
C ASN A 129 7.09 -2.00 -10.15
N VAL A 130 6.33 -1.13 -9.48
CA VAL A 130 5.31 -1.50 -8.49
C VAL A 130 4.04 -0.71 -8.75
N SER A 131 2.88 -1.32 -8.52
CA SER A 131 1.57 -0.69 -8.69
C SER A 131 0.50 -1.35 -7.84
N GLY A 132 -0.62 -0.67 -7.63
CA GLY A 132 -1.74 -1.18 -6.83
C GLY A 132 -1.69 -0.72 -5.37
N GLY A 133 -2.48 -1.38 -4.52
CA GLY A 133 -2.66 -0.94 -3.13
C GLY A 133 -3.43 0.38 -2.99
N ASN A 134 -3.68 0.79 -1.75
CA ASN A 134 -4.21 2.11 -1.41
C ASN A 134 -3.16 3.02 -0.76
N PHE A 135 -1.87 2.73 -0.94
CA PHE A 135 -0.80 3.59 -0.41
C PHE A 135 -0.82 4.96 -1.08
N GLU A 136 -0.52 6.01 -0.32
CA GLU A 136 -0.44 7.38 -0.84
C GLU A 136 0.65 7.53 -1.90
N ASN A 137 1.86 7.08 -1.57
CA ASN A 137 3.00 7.01 -2.48
C ASN A 137 3.74 5.67 -2.34
N LEU A 138 3.55 4.76 -3.29
CA LEU A 138 4.25 3.48 -3.34
C LEU A 138 5.44 3.54 -4.29
N VAL A 139 6.63 3.24 -3.78
CA VAL A 139 7.88 3.24 -4.57
C VAL A 139 8.60 1.89 -4.51
N ALA A 140 9.38 1.61 -5.54
CA ALA A 140 10.22 0.41 -5.61
C ALA A 140 11.66 0.71 -5.22
N ASP A 141 12.23 -0.09 -4.31
CA ASP A 141 13.68 -0.24 -4.18
C ASP A 141 14.18 -1.05 -5.39
N LYS A 142 14.93 -0.38 -6.27
CA LYS A 142 15.45 -0.97 -7.51
C LYS A 142 16.83 -1.59 -7.33
N THR A 143 17.32 -1.70 -6.10
CA THR A 143 18.60 -2.35 -5.81
C THR A 143 18.54 -3.81 -6.28
N PRO A 144 19.47 -4.26 -7.16
CA PRO A 144 19.48 -5.64 -7.60
C PRO A 144 19.80 -6.60 -6.46
N VAL A 145 19.14 -7.76 -6.47
CA VAL A 145 19.48 -8.93 -5.67
C VAL A 145 20.25 -9.94 -6.53
N SER A 146 21.10 -10.73 -5.90
CA SER A 146 21.98 -11.69 -6.57
C SER A 146 21.96 -13.02 -5.84
N THR A 147 21.82 -14.10 -6.60
CA THR A 147 21.89 -15.48 -6.12
C THR A 147 23.06 -16.18 -6.79
N THR A 148 23.99 -16.71 -6.00
CA THR A 148 25.08 -17.53 -6.52
C THR A 148 24.55 -18.93 -6.88
N VAL A 149 25.04 -19.50 -7.97
CA VAL A 149 24.75 -20.89 -8.33
C VAL A 149 26.00 -21.72 -8.03
N THR A 150 25.83 -22.84 -7.32
CA THR A 150 26.90 -23.70 -6.80
C THR A 150 26.80 -25.13 -7.28
#